data_AF-A0A3N5TSY7-F1
#
_entry.id   AF-A0A3N5TSY7-F1
#
_cell.length_a   1.000
_cell.length_b   1.000
_cell.length_c   1.000
_cell.angle_alpha   90.00
_cell.angle_beta   90.00
_cell.angle_gamma   90.00
#
_symmetry.space_group_name_H-M   'P 1'
#
loop_
_entity.id
_entity.type
_entity.pdbx_description
1 polymer ?
#
loop_
_entity_poly.entity_id
_entity_poly.type
_entity_poly.pdbx_seq_one_letter_code
_entity_poly.pdbx_strand_id
1 'polypeptide(L)' 'MIIDFNTHIFPAKLFENREKYYANEPAFELLYSSPKSKLAGAETLIEAMDENSVDKSVVFGFPWKNGEFFRMHNDYI' A
#
# COMPACT_ATOMS: atom_id res chain seq x y z
N MET A 1 -4.15 -22.52 9.18
CA MET A 1 -4.74 -21.64 8.16
C MET A 1 -5.16 -20.33 8.79
N ILE A 2 -4.26 -19.36 8.77
CA ILE A 2 -4.44 -17.97 9.17
C ILE A 2 -4.73 -17.17 7.89
N ILE A 3 -5.81 -16.40 7.91
CA ILE A 3 -6.17 -15.50 6.81
C ILE A 3 -6.15 -14.08 7.37
N ASP A 4 -5.28 -13.24 6.83
CA ASP A 4 -5.32 -11.81 7.05
C ASP A 4 -6.20 -11.17 5.97
N PHE A 5 -7.30 -10.57 6.39
CA PHE A 5 -8.28 -10.00 5.46
C PHE A 5 -8.15 -8.48 5.31
N ASN A 6 -7.08 -7.86 5.84
CA ASN A 6 -6.95 -6.41 5.81
C ASN A 6 -5.49 -5.96 5.71
N THR A 7 -4.90 -6.09 4.51
CA THR A 7 -3.56 -5.58 4.23
C THR A 7 -3.56 -4.58 3.07
N HIS A 8 -2.72 -3.57 3.16
CA HIS A 8 -2.52 -2.58 2.10
C HIS A 8 -1.10 -2.71 1.55
N ILE A 9 -0.98 -2.90 0.23
CA ILE A 9 0.29 -2.87 -0.50
C ILE A 9 0.27 -1.71 -1.49
N PHE A 10 1.44 -1.24 -1.92
CA PHE A 10 1.59 -0.08 -2.80
C PHE A 10 2.49 -0.44 -4.00
N PRO A 11 2.24 0.14 -5.19
CA PRO A 11 3.10 -0.09 -6.35
C PRO A 11 4.46 0.62 -6.22
N ALA A 12 5.52 0.03 -6.79
CA ALA A 12 6.92 0.48 -6.70
C ALA A 12 7.13 1.98 -6.98
N LYS A 13 6.34 2.54 -7.91
CA LYS A 13 6.41 3.97 -8.27
C LYS A 13 5.97 4.96 -7.18
N LEU A 14 5.30 4.50 -6.12
CA LEU A 14 4.99 5.35 -4.95
C LEU A 14 6.17 5.43 -3.99
N PHE A 15 7.06 4.43 -3.96
CA PHE A 15 8.21 4.40 -3.06
C PHE A 15 9.23 5.47 -3.44
N GLU A 16 9.46 5.62 -4.75
CA GLU A 16 10.47 6.53 -5.29
C GLU A 16 10.11 8.01 -5.09
N ASN A 17 8.82 8.34 -5.03
CA ASN A 17 8.39 9.73 -4.99
C ASN A 17 7.00 9.93 -4.39
N ARG A 18 6.79 9.40 -3.17
CA ARG A 18 5.52 9.50 -2.45
C ARG A 18 5.01 10.94 -2.30
N GLU A 19 5.89 11.94 -2.26
CA GLU A 19 5.50 13.34 -2.10
C GLU A 19 4.68 13.90 -3.28
N LYS A 20 4.89 13.37 -4.49
CA LYS A 20 4.08 13.70 -5.66
C LYS A 20 2.60 13.34 -5.50
N TYR A 21 2.27 12.45 -4.57
CA TYR A 21 0.93 11.94 -4.35
C TYR A 21 0.25 12.58 -3.14
N TYR A 22 0.84 13.61 -2.50
CA TYR A 22 0.18 14.32 -1.39
C TYR A 22 -0.86 15.33 -1.87
N ALA A 23 -0.63 15.97 -3.01
CA ALA A 23 -1.52 17.01 -3.53
C ALA A 23 -2.95 16.48 -3.71
N ASN A 24 -3.92 17.10 -3.02
CA ASN A 24 -5.33 16.71 -2.98
C ASN A 24 -5.62 15.33 -2.37
N GLU A 25 -4.65 14.71 -1.68
CA GLU A 25 -4.79 13.41 -1.01
C GLU A 25 -4.44 13.51 0.48
N PRO A 26 -5.25 14.23 1.28
CA PRO A 26 -4.92 14.54 2.68
C PRO A 26 -4.80 13.28 3.56
N ALA A 27 -5.51 12.20 3.23
CA ALA A 27 -5.39 10.93 3.95
C ALA A 27 -4.02 10.26 3.70
N PHE A 28 -3.53 10.31 2.46
CA PHE A 28 -2.23 9.76 2.11
C PHE A 28 -1.11 10.60 2.74
N GLU A 29 -1.20 11.93 2.64
CA GLU A 29 -0.25 12.84 3.27
C GLU A 29 -0.21 12.67 4.79
N LEU A 30 -1.37 12.58 5.46
CA LEU A 30 -1.43 12.37 6.91
C LEU A 30 -0.70 11.09 7.35
N LEU A 31 -0.89 9.98 6.63
CA LEU A 31 -0.33 8.68 7.02
C LEU A 31 1.14 8.52 6.59
N TYR A 32 1.52 9.10 5.45
CA TYR A 32 2.78 8.79 4.77
C TYR A 32 3.72 9.99 4.55
N SER A 33 3.43 11.17 5.08
CA SER A 33 4.36 12.32 5.09
C SER A 33 5.62 12.05 5.90
N SER A 34 5.51 11.34 7.02
CA SER A 34 6.66 10.98 7.84
C SER A 34 7.61 10.03 7.12
N PRO A 35 8.94 10.27 7.09
CA PRO A 35 9.92 9.34 6.52
C PRO A 35 9.97 8.00 7.26
N LYS A 36 9.41 7.93 8.48
CA LYS A 36 9.30 6.67 9.25
C LYS A 36 8.11 5.82 8.82
N SER A 37 7.12 6.40 8.14
CA SER A 37 5.96 5.66 7.61
C SER A 37 6.40 4.85 6.39
N LYS A 38 6.52 3.54 6.58
CA LYS A 38 6.92 2.61 5.51
C LYS A 38 5.75 2.34 4.57
N LEU A 39 6.07 2.30 3.28
CA LEU A 39 5.22 1.68 2.26
C LEU A 39 5.76 0.25 2.03
N ALA A 40 4.87 -0.69 1.71
CA ALA A 40 5.21 -2.08 1.46
C ALA A 40 4.59 -2.53 0.14
N GLY A 41 5.29 -3.39 -0.60
CA GLY A 41 4.80 -4.01 -1.83
C GLY A 41 4.48 -5.48 -1.59
N ALA A 42 4.11 -6.19 -2.66
CA ALA A 42 3.83 -7.62 -2.63
C ALA A 42 4.97 -8.43 -1.98
N GLU A 43 6.22 -8.15 -2.34
CA GLU A 43 7.36 -8.96 -1.88
C GLU A 43 7.60 -8.82 -0.37
N THR A 44 7.48 -7.59 0.14
CA THR A 44 7.52 -7.32 1.59
C THR A 44 6.35 -7.96 2.33
N LEU A 45 5.17 -8.04 1.69
CA LEU A 45 4.02 -8.75 2.26
C LEU A 45 4.28 -10.26 2.34
N ILE A 46 4.84 -10.88 1.29
CA ILE A 46 5.17 -12.31 1.29
C ILE A 46 6.18 -12.64 2.38
N GLU A 47 7.26 -11.85 2.51
CA GLU A 47 8.24 -12.00 3.59
C GLU A 47 7.58 -11.94 4.98
N ALA A 48 6.70 -10.96 5.20
CA ALA A 48 5.96 -10.84 6.45
C ALA A 48 4.98 -12.00 6.68
N MET A 49 4.35 -12.53 5.63
CA MET A 49 3.46 -13.69 5.71
C MET A 49 4.24 -14.94 6.15
N ASP A 50 5.42 -15.17 5.57
CA ASP A 50 6.30 -16.30 5.91
C ASP A 50 6.77 -16.20 7.37
N GLU A 51 7.23 -15.02 7.80
CA GLU A 51 7.67 -14.76 9.18
C GLU A 51 6.57 -15.00 10.22
N ASN A 52 5.31 -14.69 9.87
CA ASN A 52 4.18 -14.73 10.78
C ASN A 52 3.25 -15.94 10.57
N SER A 53 3.63 -16.87 9.68
CA SER A 53 2.82 -18.06 9.34
C SER A 53 1.39 -17.71 8.86
N VAL A 54 1.25 -16.63 8.09
CA VAL A 54 -0.02 -16.23 7.46
C VAL A 54 -0.19 -16.97 6.14
N ASP A 55 -1.20 -17.82 6.03
CA ASP A 55 -1.39 -18.67 4.84
C ASP A 55 -1.97 -17.89 3.65
N LYS A 56 -2.78 -16.86 3.90
CA LYS A 56 -3.41 -16.02 2.86
C LYS A 56 -3.58 -14.59 3.35
N SER A 57 -3.40 -13.65 2.43
CA SER A 57 -3.75 -12.25 2.65
C SER A 57 -4.70 -11.73 1.56
N VAL A 58 -5.66 -10.91 1.95
CA VAL A 58 -6.48 -10.13 1.01
C VAL A 58 -5.95 -8.70 1.00
N VAL A 59 -5.49 -8.29 -0.17
CA VAL A 59 -4.83 -7.00 -0.38
C VAL A 59 -5.79 -5.95 -0.90
N PHE A 60 -5.57 -4.71 -0.48
CA PHE A 60 -6.33 -3.54 -0.90
C PHE A 60 -5.40 -2.44 -1.38
N GLY A 61 -5.90 -1.63 -2.31
CA GLY A 61 -5.28 -0.35 -2.63
C GLY A 61 -5.51 0.69 -1.52
N PHE A 62 -5.22 1.95 -1.81
CA PHE A 62 -5.46 3.06 -0.88
C PHE A 62 -6.74 3.83 -1.29
N PRO A 63 -7.49 4.44 -0.36
CA PRO A 63 -8.70 5.22 -0.68
C PRO A 63 -8.36 6.58 -1.31
N TRP A 64 -7.83 6.56 -2.54
CA TRP A 64 -7.50 7.77 -3.30
C TRP A 64 -8.75 8.55 -3.68
N LYS A 65 -8.65 9.88 -3.68
CA LYS A 65 -9.64 10.78 -4.27
C LYS A 65 -9.47 10.92 -5.77
N ASN A 66 -8.22 10.87 -6.25
CA ASN A 66 -7.88 11.04 -7.66
C ASN A 66 -8.19 9.77 -8.48
N GLY A 67 -8.97 9.97 -9.55
CA GLY A 67 -9.36 8.96 -10.54
C GLY A 67 -8.19 8.15 -11.11
N GLU A 68 -7.13 8.84 -11.48
CA GLU A 68 -5.93 8.22 -12.04
C GLU A 68 -5.19 7.40 -11.00
N PHE A 69 -5.20 7.83 -9.73
CA PHE A 69 -4.46 7.16 -8.67
C PHE A 69 -5.12 5.86 -8.25
N PHE A 70 -6.44 5.81 -8.05
CA PHE A 70 -7.07 4.52 -7.75
C PHE A 70 -7.07 3.58 -8.96
N ARG A 71 -7.18 4.06 -10.22
CA ARG A 71 -7.02 3.19 -11.40
C ARG A 71 -5.64 2.54 -11.42
N MET A 72 -4.62 3.39 -11.33
CA MET A 72 -3.23 2.98 -11.25
C MET A 72 -2.96 1.97 -10.15
N HIS A 73 -3.55 2.18 -8.98
CA HIS A 73 -3.32 1.34 -7.82
C HIS A 73 -4.10 0.01 -8.00
N ASN A 74 -5.32 0.05 -8.52
CA ASN A 74 -6.10 -1.14 -8.83
C ASN A 74 -5.49 -2.00 -9.94
N ASP A 75 -4.72 -1.44 -10.88
CA ASP A 75 -3.99 -2.22 -11.89
C ASP A 75 -2.80 -2.99 -11.27
N TYR A 76 -2.32 -2.56 -10.10
CA TYR A 76 -1.26 -3.22 -9.36
C TYR A 76 -1.77 -4.32 -8.42
N ILE A 77 -2.99 -4.14 -7.88
CA ILE A 77 -3.67 -5.10 -6.99
C ILE A 77 -4.27 -6.23 -7.80
#